data_AF-A0A953LH51-F1
#
_entry.id   AF-A0A953LH51-F1
#
_cell.length_a   1.000
_cell.length_b   1.000
_cell.length_c   1.000
_cell.angle_alpha   90.00
_cell.angle_beta   90.00
_cell.angle_gamma   90.00
#
_symmetry.space_group_name_H-M   'P 1'
#
loop_
_entity.id
_entity.type
_entity.pdbx_description
1 polymer ?
#
loop_
_entity_poly.entity_id
_entity_poly.type
_entity_poly.pdbx_seq_one_letter_code
_entity_poly.pdbx_strand_id
1 'polypeptide(L)'
;MAHAYKGTAMASYYRREVYAAIKLGEYALAVAERTTNWELINKCRYDLGEYYLTLGDYPQAFDHLFQCLDDLHRTPHLMEVEAGTHHKLALLFRYRRQYADAIGSHHLSLDLLRRCGHWPLLMEALRGLVYCYLALDQPDEALPYLEQLEHLLGEHPNDQVAASLLTDWAYYHQRTGDLRQSMAFCTRAMAPGLPGQDENVLSTASVIAGENALSLGRYDEAQLFANLAMQYALESRQSALMNRAAALRRKLYERGQARP
;
A
#
# COMPACT_ATOMS: atom_id res chain seq x y z
N MET A 1 -17.13 -18.66 -20.61
CA MET A 1 -15.82 -19.29 -20.26
C MET A 1 -14.86 -18.28 -19.63
N ALA A 2 -14.56 -17.15 -20.29
CA ALA A 2 -13.65 -16.12 -19.74
C ALA A 2 -14.08 -15.55 -18.37
N HIS A 3 -15.36 -15.22 -18.17
CA HIS A 3 -15.87 -14.78 -16.86
C HIS A 3 -15.66 -15.80 -15.74
N ALA A 4 -15.80 -17.10 -16.05
CA ALA A 4 -15.57 -18.16 -15.08
C ALA A 4 -14.09 -18.21 -14.68
N TYR A 5 -13.17 -18.13 -15.66
CA TYR A 5 -11.74 -18.08 -15.39
C TYR A 5 -11.35 -16.87 -14.53
N LYS A 6 -11.85 -15.67 -14.86
CA LYS A 6 -11.63 -14.46 -14.04
C LYS A 6 -12.15 -14.64 -12.61
N GLY A 7 -13.36 -15.17 -12.44
CA GLY A 7 -13.93 -15.44 -11.12
C GLY A 7 -13.08 -16.42 -10.31
N THR A 8 -12.58 -17.49 -10.93
CA THR A 8 -11.67 -18.44 -10.28
C THR A 8 -10.30 -17.82 -9.98
N ALA A 9 -9.78 -16.96 -10.86
CA ALA A 9 -8.52 -16.25 -10.65
C ALA A 9 -8.62 -15.37 -9.39
N MET A 10 -9.70 -14.61 -9.27
CA MET A 10 -9.98 -13.77 -8.11
C MET A 10 -10.10 -14.60 -6.82
N ALA A 11 -10.78 -15.74 -6.87
CA ALA A 11 -10.86 -16.64 -5.72
C ALA A 11 -9.49 -17.20 -5.30
N SER A 12 -8.65 -17.62 -6.25
CA SER A 12 -7.27 -18.06 -5.97
C SER A 12 -6.43 -16.93 -5.40
N TYR A 13 -6.61 -15.69 -5.88
CA TYR A 13 -5.92 -14.52 -5.35
C TYR A 13 -6.24 -14.28 -3.87
N TYR A 14 -7.53 -14.32 -3.50
CA TYR A 14 -7.94 -14.20 -2.09
C TYR A 14 -7.47 -15.36 -1.21
N ARG A 15 -7.19 -16.53 -1.80
CA ARG A 15 -6.54 -17.67 -1.11
C ARG A 15 -5.02 -17.54 -1.03
N ARG A 16 -4.44 -16.43 -1.48
CA ARG A 16 -2.99 -16.17 -1.58
C ARG A 16 -2.26 -17.12 -2.55
N GLU A 17 -2.97 -17.70 -3.50
CA GLU A 17 -2.43 -18.54 -4.57
C GLU A 17 -2.11 -17.69 -5.81
N VAL A 18 -1.19 -16.72 -5.68
CA VAL A 18 -0.93 -15.68 -6.69
C VAL A 18 -0.56 -16.26 -8.06
N TYR A 19 0.26 -17.33 -8.11
CA TYR A 19 0.62 -17.99 -9.36
C TYR A 19 -0.60 -18.62 -10.08
N ALA A 20 -1.53 -19.20 -9.32
CA ALA A 20 -2.75 -19.75 -9.89
C ALA A 20 -3.68 -18.64 -10.40
N ALA A 21 -3.77 -17.53 -9.65
CA ALA A 21 -4.52 -16.35 -10.06
C ALA A 21 -4.00 -15.76 -11.38
N ILE A 22 -2.67 -15.61 -11.52
CA ILE A 22 -2.03 -15.14 -12.76
C ILE A 22 -2.39 -16.06 -13.93
N LYS A 23 -2.14 -17.37 -13.79
CA LYS A 23 -2.41 -18.34 -14.87
C LYS A 23 -3.88 -18.33 -15.31
N LEU A 24 -4.81 -18.27 -14.36
CA LEU A 24 -6.25 -18.21 -14.66
C LEU A 24 -6.64 -16.86 -15.28
N GLY A 25 -6.03 -15.75 -14.83
CA GLY A 25 -6.20 -14.42 -15.40
C GLY A 25 -5.73 -14.33 -16.84
N GLU A 26 -4.58 -14.91 -17.16
CA GLU A 26 -4.04 -14.99 -18.53
C GLU A 26 -4.97 -15.78 -19.45
N TYR A 27 -5.51 -16.92 -18.99
CA TYR A 27 -6.52 -17.66 -19.76
C TYR A 27 -7.81 -16.85 -19.97
N ALA A 28 -8.26 -16.12 -18.95
CA ALA A 28 -9.43 -15.26 -19.07
C ALA A 28 -9.21 -14.15 -20.11
N LEU A 29 -8.04 -13.51 -20.08
CA LEU A 29 -7.64 -12.48 -21.02
C LEU A 29 -7.59 -13.02 -22.46
N ALA A 30 -6.91 -14.15 -22.69
CA ALA A 30 -6.79 -14.74 -24.02
C ALA A 30 -8.15 -15.11 -24.64
N VAL A 31 -9.10 -15.56 -23.81
CA VAL A 31 -10.48 -15.82 -24.30
C VAL A 31 -11.23 -14.52 -24.57
N ALA A 32 -11.05 -13.48 -23.75
CA ALA A 32 -11.68 -12.17 -23.93
C ALA A 32 -11.19 -11.45 -25.19
N GLU A 33 -9.90 -11.58 -25.52
CA GLU A 33 -9.29 -11.05 -26.75
C GLU A 33 -9.85 -11.72 -28.00
N ARG A 34 -10.01 -13.05 -27.98
CA ARG A 34 -10.63 -13.80 -29.09
C ARG A 34 -12.08 -13.41 -29.35
N THR A 35 -12.80 -12.99 -28.31
CA THR A 35 -14.19 -12.54 -28.42
C THR A 35 -14.31 -11.03 -28.56
N THR A 36 -13.19 -10.28 -28.62
CA THR A 36 -13.15 -8.81 -28.68
C THR A 36 -14.00 -8.13 -27.60
N ASN A 37 -14.10 -8.75 -26.42
CA ASN A 37 -14.84 -8.19 -25.30
C ASN A 37 -13.96 -7.21 -24.52
N TRP A 38 -13.94 -5.95 -24.95
CA TRP A 38 -13.11 -4.88 -24.36
C TRP A 38 -13.35 -4.69 -22.86
N GLU A 39 -14.59 -4.85 -22.40
CA GLU A 39 -14.89 -4.76 -20.97
C GLU A 39 -14.15 -5.83 -20.18
N LEU A 40 -14.18 -7.07 -20.66
CA LEU A 40 -13.52 -8.18 -19.99
C LEU A 40 -12.00 -8.10 -20.15
N ILE A 41 -11.49 -7.63 -21.30
CA ILE A 41 -10.05 -7.37 -21.52
C ILE A 41 -9.52 -6.41 -20.46
N ASN A 42 -10.14 -5.22 -20.32
CA ASN A 42 -9.69 -4.20 -19.36
C ASN A 42 -9.79 -4.70 -17.91
N LYS A 43 -10.87 -5.39 -17.56
CA LYS A 43 -10.99 -6.01 -16.23
C LYS A 43 -9.93 -7.09 -15.97
N CYS A 44 -9.62 -7.93 -16.96
CA CYS A 44 -8.58 -8.95 -16.82
C CYS A 44 -7.17 -8.35 -16.73
N ARG A 45 -6.87 -7.31 -17.52
CA ARG A 45 -5.60 -6.59 -17.44
C ARG A 45 -5.42 -5.88 -16.10
N TYR A 46 -6.47 -5.24 -15.59
CA TYR A 46 -6.47 -4.66 -14.25
C TYR A 46 -6.16 -5.71 -13.16
N ASP A 47 -6.85 -6.85 -13.19
CA ASP A 47 -6.62 -7.95 -12.24
C ASP A 47 -5.19 -8.51 -12.36
N LEU A 48 -4.70 -8.77 -13.58
CA LEU A 48 -3.33 -9.25 -13.80
C LEU A 48 -2.29 -8.25 -13.30
N GLY A 49 -2.51 -6.96 -13.54
CA GLY A 49 -1.69 -5.88 -13.01
C GLY A 49 -1.56 -5.93 -11.48
N GLU A 50 -2.68 -6.21 -10.79
CA GLU A 50 -2.67 -6.44 -9.34
C GLU A 50 -1.90 -7.71 -8.95
N TYR A 51 -2.13 -8.81 -9.65
CA TYR A 51 -1.50 -10.09 -9.29
C TYR A 51 0.02 -10.03 -9.45
N TYR A 52 0.52 -9.43 -10.53
CA TYR A 52 1.95 -9.22 -10.74
C TYR A 52 2.53 -8.20 -9.75
N LEU A 53 1.78 -7.16 -9.37
CA LEU A 53 2.19 -6.23 -8.32
C LEU A 53 2.42 -6.95 -6.99
N THR A 54 1.49 -7.83 -6.61
CA THR A 54 1.58 -8.66 -5.39
C THR A 54 2.71 -9.68 -5.48
N LEU A 55 3.00 -10.21 -6.67
CA LEU A 55 4.15 -11.08 -6.90
C LEU A 55 5.49 -10.33 -6.80
N GLY A 56 5.49 -9.01 -7.03
CA GLY A 56 6.69 -8.18 -7.13
C GLY A 56 7.29 -8.11 -8.54
N ASP A 57 6.59 -8.62 -9.56
CA ASP A 57 6.96 -8.49 -10.97
C ASP A 57 6.46 -7.14 -11.51
N TYR A 58 7.18 -6.08 -11.16
CA TYR A 58 6.81 -4.72 -11.52
C TYR A 58 6.80 -4.45 -13.04
N PRO A 59 7.67 -5.06 -13.87
CA PRO A 59 7.56 -4.94 -15.33
C PRO A 59 6.22 -5.46 -15.87
N GLN A 60 5.84 -6.70 -15.57
CA GLN A 60 4.57 -7.27 -16.06
C GLN A 60 3.35 -6.54 -15.50
N ALA A 61 3.40 -6.14 -14.23
CA ALA A 61 2.35 -5.33 -13.63
C ALA A 61 2.15 -4.01 -14.39
N PHE A 62 3.24 -3.33 -14.73
CA PHE A 62 3.19 -2.09 -15.49
C PHE A 62 2.61 -2.30 -16.88
N ASP A 63 3.06 -3.32 -17.62
CA ASP A 63 2.59 -3.60 -18.98
C ASP A 63 1.08 -3.81 -19.02
N HIS A 64 0.54 -4.64 -18.12
CA HIS A 64 -0.90 -4.88 -18.05
C HIS A 64 -1.71 -3.64 -17.65
N LEU A 65 -1.25 -2.87 -16.65
CA LEU A 65 -1.95 -1.67 -16.20
C LEU A 65 -1.90 -0.57 -17.27
N PHE A 66 -0.77 -0.39 -17.96
CA PHE A 66 -0.62 0.58 -19.03
C PHE A 66 -1.52 0.23 -20.22
N GLN A 67 -1.52 -1.04 -20.65
CA GLN A 67 -2.42 -1.52 -21.69
C GLN A 67 -3.90 -1.41 -21.30
N CYS A 68 -4.23 -1.52 -20.01
CA CYS A 68 -5.59 -1.26 -19.52
C CYS A 68 -5.98 0.21 -19.74
N LEU A 69 -5.14 1.16 -19.34
CA LEU A 69 -5.37 2.59 -19.58
C LEU A 69 -5.51 2.92 -21.07
N ASP A 70 -4.65 2.36 -21.91
CA ASP A 70 -4.65 2.61 -23.35
C ASP A 70 -6.00 2.21 -23.99
N ASP A 71 -6.59 1.09 -23.56
CA ASP A 71 -7.85 0.57 -24.12
C ASP A 71 -9.12 1.04 -23.39
N LEU A 72 -9.02 1.76 -22.27
CA LEU A 72 -10.19 2.20 -21.49
C LEU A 72 -11.08 3.20 -22.24
N HIS A 73 -10.56 3.90 -23.25
CA HIS A 73 -11.36 4.73 -24.15
C HIS A 73 -12.46 3.93 -24.88
N ARG A 74 -12.29 2.60 -25.02
CA ARG A 74 -13.29 1.68 -25.60
C ARG A 74 -14.37 1.28 -24.62
N THR A 75 -14.20 1.54 -23.33
CA THR A 75 -15.09 1.14 -22.23
C THR A 75 -15.25 2.27 -21.21
N PRO A 76 -15.80 3.43 -21.61
CA PRO A 76 -15.84 4.64 -20.76
C PRO A 76 -16.70 4.49 -19.49
N HIS A 77 -17.54 3.46 -19.41
CA HIS A 77 -18.31 3.13 -18.21
C HIS A 77 -17.48 2.47 -17.11
N LEU A 78 -16.25 2.03 -17.38
CA LEU A 78 -15.36 1.37 -16.42
C LEU A 78 -14.51 2.35 -15.61
N MET A 79 -15.14 3.43 -15.13
CA MET A 79 -14.44 4.48 -14.38
C MET A 79 -13.76 3.96 -13.10
N GLU A 80 -14.33 2.96 -12.43
CA GLU A 80 -13.70 2.31 -11.27
C GLU A 80 -12.42 1.56 -11.65
N VAL A 81 -12.40 0.90 -12.82
CA VAL A 81 -11.21 0.21 -13.32
C VAL A 81 -10.12 1.22 -13.68
N GLU A 82 -10.48 2.34 -14.31
CA GLU A 82 -9.58 3.44 -14.59
C GLU A 82 -8.94 3.99 -13.30
N ALA A 83 -9.79 4.31 -12.32
CA ALA A 83 -9.38 4.85 -11.03
C ALA A 83 -8.44 3.89 -10.28
N GLY A 84 -8.79 2.60 -10.25
CA GLY A 84 -7.95 1.57 -9.64
C GLY A 84 -6.63 1.35 -10.39
N THR A 85 -6.64 1.46 -11.73
CA THR A 85 -5.44 1.30 -12.55
C THR A 85 -4.44 2.42 -12.25
N HIS A 86 -4.91 3.67 -12.17
CA HIS A 86 -4.08 4.81 -11.74
C HIS A 86 -3.52 4.62 -10.32
N HIS A 87 -4.33 4.15 -9.36
CA HIS A 87 -3.85 3.85 -8.01
C HIS A 87 -2.74 2.80 -8.02
N LYS A 88 -2.90 1.70 -8.77
CA LYS A 88 -1.89 0.62 -8.84
C LYS A 88 -0.60 1.07 -9.54
N LEU A 89 -0.70 1.90 -10.58
CA LEU A 89 0.47 2.53 -11.20
C LEU A 89 1.20 3.45 -10.21
N ALA A 90 0.46 4.19 -9.39
CA ALA A 90 1.06 4.99 -8.32
C ALA A 90 1.83 4.14 -7.31
N LEU A 91 1.28 2.97 -6.93
CA LEU A 91 2.00 2.01 -6.08
C LEU A 91 3.27 1.48 -6.75
N LEU A 92 3.25 1.18 -8.05
CA LEU A 92 4.44 0.77 -8.82
C LEU A 92 5.52 1.84 -8.79
N PHE A 93 5.17 3.09 -9.09
CA PHE A 93 6.08 4.22 -9.03
C PHE A 93 6.66 4.40 -7.62
N ARG A 94 5.82 4.26 -6.58
CA ARG A 94 6.25 4.28 -5.17
C ARG A 94 7.28 3.18 -4.86
N TYR A 95 7.06 1.94 -5.30
CA TYR A 95 8.02 0.85 -5.10
C TYR A 95 9.35 1.09 -5.82
N ARG A 96 9.32 1.81 -6.94
CA ARG A 96 10.51 2.28 -7.66
C ARG A 96 11.09 3.59 -7.10
N ARG A 97 10.54 4.13 -6.01
CA ARG A 97 10.90 5.42 -5.38
C ARG A 97 10.73 6.63 -6.31
N GLN A 98 9.87 6.51 -7.32
CA GLN A 98 9.48 7.58 -8.23
C GLN A 98 8.28 8.34 -7.64
N TYR A 99 8.52 9.05 -6.53
CA TYR A 99 7.42 9.63 -5.74
C TYR A 99 6.63 10.72 -6.47
N ALA A 100 7.27 11.51 -7.34
CA ALA A 100 6.57 12.53 -8.13
C ALA A 100 5.56 11.91 -9.12
N ASP A 101 5.95 10.85 -9.83
CA ASP A 101 5.07 10.12 -10.75
C ASP A 101 3.94 9.41 -10.00
N ALA A 102 4.24 8.89 -8.81
CA ALA A 102 3.25 8.30 -7.91
C ALA A 102 2.20 9.33 -7.47
N ILE A 103 2.61 10.54 -7.10
CA ILE A 103 1.72 11.64 -6.72
C ILE A 103 0.77 11.98 -7.88
N GLY A 104 1.29 12.19 -9.09
CA GLY A 104 0.46 12.47 -10.26
C GLY A 104 -0.56 11.37 -10.54
N SER A 105 -0.15 10.11 -10.43
CA SER A 105 -1.04 8.95 -10.63
C SER A 105 -2.09 8.81 -9.54
N HIS A 106 -1.75 9.09 -8.27
CA HIS A 106 -2.71 9.11 -7.18
C HIS A 106 -3.75 10.22 -7.37
N HIS A 107 -3.37 11.41 -7.84
CA HIS A 107 -4.32 12.49 -8.12
C HIS A 107 -5.36 12.11 -9.17
N LEU A 108 -4.92 11.52 -10.29
CA LEU A 108 -5.83 11.00 -11.33
C LEU A 108 -6.81 9.97 -10.75
N SER A 109 -6.33 9.09 -9.88
CA SER A 109 -7.17 8.11 -9.19
C SER A 109 -8.19 8.77 -8.24
N LEU A 110 -7.78 9.72 -7.39
CA LEU A 110 -8.67 10.39 -6.42
C LEU A 110 -9.85 11.07 -7.08
N ASP A 111 -9.63 11.78 -8.19
CA ASP A 111 -10.70 12.50 -8.88
C ASP A 111 -11.76 11.55 -9.45
N LEU A 112 -11.33 10.40 -9.98
CA LEU A 112 -12.23 9.36 -10.45
C LEU A 112 -12.95 8.65 -9.30
N LEU A 113 -12.23 8.34 -8.21
CA LEU A 113 -12.79 7.67 -7.02
C LEU A 113 -13.87 8.51 -6.33
N ARG A 114 -13.69 9.83 -6.28
CA ARG A 114 -14.73 10.76 -5.80
C ARG A 114 -15.97 10.72 -6.68
N ARG A 115 -15.79 10.65 -8.01
CA ARG A 115 -16.90 10.61 -8.97
C ARG A 115 -17.68 9.29 -8.93
N CYS A 116 -17.03 8.15 -8.71
CA CYS A 116 -17.74 6.87 -8.58
C CYS A 116 -18.25 6.60 -7.17
N GLY A 117 -17.81 7.36 -6.17
CA GLY A 117 -18.14 7.08 -4.77
C GLY A 117 -17.53 5.75 -4.34
N HIS A 118 -16.24 5.53 -4.58
CA HIS A 118 -15.56 4.31 -4.10
C HIS A 118 -14.67 4.67 -2.89
N TRP A 119 -15.30 5.01 -1.77
CA TRP A 119 -14.65 5.49 -0.54
C TRP A 119 -13.51 4.60 0.02
N PRO A 120 -13.56 3.25 -0.02
CA PRO A 120 -12.46 2.45 0.54
C PRO A 120 -11.16 2.65 -0.24
N LEU A 121 -11.23 2.60 -1.57
CA LEU A 121 -10.07 2.84 -2.44
C LEU A 121 -9.65 4.31 -2.44
N LEU A 122 -10.59 5.25 -2.20
CA LEU A 122 -10.29 6.67 -2.01
C LEU A 122 -9.37 6.86 -0.79
N MET A 123 -9.68 6.22 0.33
CA MET A 123 -8.85 6.24 1.53
C MET A 123 -7.44 5.67 1.26
N GLU A 124 -7.34 4.54 0.56
CA GLU A 124 -6.03 3.97 0.19
C GLU A 124 -5.21 4.89 -0.74
N ALA A 125 -5.86 5.57 -1.69
CA ALA A 125 -5.18 6.54 -2.54
C ALA A 125 -4.71 7.79 -1.77
N LEU A 126 -5.50 8.28 -0.81
CA LEU A 126 -5.10 9.37 0.10
C LEU A 126 -3.86 8.99 0.91
N ARG A 127 -3.85 7.78 1.48
CA ARG A 127 -2.66 7.23 2.17
C ARG A 127 -1.44 7.15 1.29
N GLY A 128 -1.64 6.76 0.03
CA GLY A 128 -0.59 6.75 -0.98
C GLY A 128 0.08 8.12 -1.15
N LEU A 129 -0.72 9.19 -1.23
CA LEU A 129 -0.21 10.57 -1.25
C LEU A 129 0.52 10.95 0.02
N VAL A 130 -0.07 10.68 1.20
CA VAL A 130 0.56 10.95 2.50
C VAL A 130 1.95 10.33 2.55
N TYR A 131 2.07 9.05 2.18
CA TYR A 131 3.36 8.37 2.15
C TYR A 131 4.34 9.04 1.19
N CYS A 132 3.91 9.39 -0.03
CA CYS A 132 4.80 9.98 -1.04
C CYS A 132 5.32 11.34 -0.61
N TYR A 133 4.47 12.22 -0.08
CA TYR A 133 4.87 13.53 0.44
C TYR A 133 5.81 13.41 1.64
N LEU A 134 5.52 12.52 2.60
CA LEU A 134 6.42 12.29 3.74
C LEU A 134 7.78 11.70 3.34
N ALA A 135 7.80 10.84 2.32
CA ALA A 135 9.03 10.31 1.74
C ALA A 135 9.88 11.38 1.03
N LEU A 136 9.24 12.44 0.51
CA LEU A 136 9.88 13.61 -0.07
C LEU A 136 10.26 14.70 0.96
N ASP A 137 10.07 14.44 2.26
CA ASP A 137 10.28 15.44 3.33
C ASP A 137 9.35 16.67 3.20
N GLN A 138 8.13 16.43 2.74
CA GLN A 138 7.08 17.43 2.51
C GLN A 138 5.88 17.18 3.45
N PRO A 139 6.03 17.36 4.77
CA PRO A 139 4.95 17.10 5.72
C PRO A 139 3.77 18.08 5.57
N ASP A 140 4.02 19.34 5.20
CA ASP A 140 2.98 20.35 5.03
C ASP A 140 1.99 19.97 3.92
N GLU A 141 2.49 19.36 2.85
CA GLU A 141 1.69 18.82 1.74
C GLU A 141 0.96 17.53 2.13
N ALA A 142 1.51 16.72 3.04
CA ALA A 142 0.88 15.48 3.49
C ALA A 142 -0.33 15.71 4.43
N LEU A 143 -0.24 16.75 5.28
CA LEU A 143 -1.24 17.06 6.31
C LEU A 143 -2.69 17.15 5.80
N PRO A 144 -3.02 17.89 4.71
CA PRO A 144 -4.41 17.97 4.25
C PRO A 144 -4.98 16.63 3.79
N TYR A 145 -4.14 15.66 3.37
CA TYR A 145 -4.59 14.32 3.01
C TYR A 145 -4.79 13.43 4.25
N LEU A 146 -3.99 13.61 5.30
CA LEU A 146 -4.22 12.98 6.61
C LEU A 146 -5.55 13.44 7.22
N GLU A 147 -5.83 14.74 7.20
CA GLU A 147 -7.07 15.31 7.72
C GLU A 147 -8.29 14.84 6.93
N GLN A 148 -8.20 14.80 5.60
CA GLN A 148 -9.25 14.23 4.74
C GLN A 148 -9.50 12.75 5.05
N LEU A 149 -8.44 11.98 5.26
CA LEU A 149 -8.52 10.56 5.58
C LEU A 149 -9.17 10.33 6.94
N GLU A 150 -8.83 11.14 7.95
CA GLU A 150 -9.43 11.09 9.27
C GLU A 150 -10.92 11.47 9.24
N HIS A 151 -11.28 12.50 8.47
CA HIS A 151 -12.68 12.87 8.26
C HIS A 151 -13.49 11.73 7.62
N LEU A 152 -12.99 11.15 6.53
CA LEU A 152 -13.65 10.06 5.81
C LEU A 152 -13.76 8.79 6.67
N LEU A 153 -12.75 8.50 7.48
CA LEU A 153 -12.82 7.40 8.45
C LEU A 153 -13.86 7.68 9.55
N GLY A 154 -14.09 8.94 9.92
CA GLY A 154 -15.19 9.33 10.81
C GLY A 154 -16.58 9.00 10.25
N GLU A 155 -16.75 9.09 8.92
CA GLU A 155 -17.96 8.68 8.21
C GLU A 155 -18.06 7.14 8.06
N HIS A 156 -16.91 6.45 8.08
CA HIS A 156 -16.78 4.99 7.91
C HIS A 156 -15.93 4.33 9.01
N PRO A 157 -16.35 4.36 10.28
CA PRO A 157 -15.49 4.05 11.43
C PRO A 157 -14.98 2.60 11.52
N ASN A 158 -15.59 1.68 10.77
CA ASN A 158 -15.22 0.26 10.74
C ASN A 158 -14.36 -0.13 9.52
N ASP A 159 -13.90 0.86 8.74
CA ASP A 159 -13.07 0.60 7.57
C ASP A 159 -11.69 0.05 7.95
N GLN A 160 -11.12 -0.81 7.10
CA GLN A 160 -9.84 -1.46 7.33
C GLN A 160 -8.66 -0.48 7.34
N VAL A 161 -8.84 0.74 6.84
CA VAL A 161 -7.79 1.77 6.87
C VAL A 161 -7.52 2.30 8.27
N ALA A 162 -8.39 2.08 9.26
CA ALA A 162 -8.28 2.68 10.59
C ALA A 162 -6.92 2.46 11.28
N ALA A 163 -6.45 1.21 11.34
CA ALA A 163 -5.16 0.90 11.97
C ALA A 163 -3.97 1.48 11.18
N SER A 164 -4.11 1.49 9.86
CA SER A 164 -3.14 2.05 8.92
C SER A 164 -2.97 3.57 9.06
N LEU A 165 -4.07 4.33 9.20
CA LEU A 165 -4.05 5.78 9.43
C LEU A 165 -3.22 6.15 10.68
N LEU A 166 -3.28 5.34 11.75
CA LEU A 166 -2.47 5.59 12.95
C LEU A 166 -0.97 5.48 12.65
N THR A 167 -0.56 4.57 11.77
CA THR A 167 0.85 4.49 11.34
C THR A 167 1.25 5.66 10.43
N ASP A 168 0.33 6.18 9.64
CA ASP A 168 0.56 7.36 8.80
C ASP A 168 0.74 8.62 9.66
N TRP A 169 -0.09 8.81 10.70
CA TRP A 169 0.11 9.85 11.72
C TRP A 169 1.41 9.67 12.50
N ALA A 170 1.76 8.44 12.87
CA ALA A 170 3.03 8.17 13.53
C ALA A 170 4.21 8.59 12.64
N TYR A 171 4.16 8.28 11.35
CA TYR A 171 5.19 8.67 10.40
C TYR A 171 5.23 10.19 10.21
N TYR A 172 4.10 10.86 10.07
CA TYR A 172 4.01 12.32 10.02
C TYR A 172 4.70 12.99 11.22
N HIS A 173 4.38 12.55 12.44
CA HIS A 173 5.00 13.08 13.66
C HIS A 173 6.49 12.76 13.77
N GLN A 174 6.93 11.61 13.26
CA GLN A 174 8.34 11.29 13.17
C GLN A 174 9.06 12.27 12.23
N ARG A 175 8.47 12.59 11.07
CA ARG A 175 9.08 13.51 10.09
C ARG A 175 9.10 14.96 10.59
N THR A 176 8.08 15.39 11.33
CA THR A 176 8.03 16.73 11.94
C THR A 176 8.82 16.84 13.24
N GLY A 177 9.40 15.74 13.74
CA GLY A 177 10.28 15.71 14.91
C GLY A 177 9.57 15.56 16.26
N ASP A 178 8.23 15.48 16.29
CA ASP A 178 7.48 15.14 17.51
C ASP A 178 7.49 13.63 17.76
N LEU A 179 8.65 13.13 18.20
CA LEU A 179 8.86 11.72 18.50
C LEU A 179 7.93 11.22 19.62
N ARG A 180 7.43 12.11 20.49
CA ARG A 180 6.50 11.74 21.57
C ARG A 180 5.14 11.40 20.99
N GLN A 181 4.58 12.27 20.15
CA GLN A 181 3.31 11.97 19.46
C GLN A 181 3.45 10.78 18.54
N SER A 182 4.55 10.68 17.79
CA SER A 182 4.82 9.53 16.94
C SER A 182 4.75 8.21 17.71
N MET A 183 5.42 8.13 18.87
CA MET A 183 5.36 6.97 19.76
C MET A 183 3.93 6.68 20.26
N ALA A 184 3.15 7.71 20.63
CA ALA A 184 1.78 7.53 21.08
C ALA A 184 0.88 6.93 19.97
N PHE A 185 1.05 7.38 18.72
CA PHE A 185 0.35 6.80 17.58
C PHE A 185 0.80 5.36 17.27
N CYS A 186 2.10 5.06 17.37
CA CYS A 186 2.58 3.68 17.27
C CYS A 186 1.93 2.77 18.33
N THR A 187 1.87 3.21 19.59
CA THR A 187 1.22 2.44 20.67
C THR A 187 -0.26 2.21 20.38
N ARG A 188 -0.97 3.23 19.90
CA ARG A 188 -2.38 3.08 19.48
C ARG A 188 -2.50 2.08 18.33
N ALA A 189 -1.66 2.17 17.30
CA ALA A 189 -1.69 1.25 16.15
C ALA A 189 -1.42 -0.22 16.53
N MET A 190 -0.68 -0.46 17.62
CA MET A 190 -0.41 -1.80 18.16
C MET A 190 -1.46 -2.28 19.17
N ALA A 191 -2.44 -1.45 19.55
CA ALA A 191 -3.50 -1.86 20.46
C ALA A 191 -4.44 -2.86 19.76
N PRO A 192 -4.82 -3.98 20.42
CA PRO A 192 -5.64 -5.00 19.79
C PRO A 192 -7.05 -4.49 19.47
N GLY A 193 -7.65 -5.02 18.40
CA GLY A 193 -9.06 -4.81 18.06
C GLY A 193 -9.35 -3.59 17.16
N LEU A 194 -8.31 -3.00 16.56
CA LEU A 194 -8.50 -1.96 15.56
C LEU A 194 -8.94 -2.54 14.21
N PRO A 195 -9.91 -1.91 13.51
CA PRO A 195 -10.27 -2.30 12.15
C PRO A 195 -9.06 -2.27 11.21
N GLY A 196 -8.87 -3.36 10.46
CA GLY A 196 -7.77 -3.58 9.53
C GLY A 196 -6.37 -3.61 10.13
N GLN A 197 -6.27 -3.89 11.43
CA GLN A 197 -5.00 -4.27 12.02
C GLN A 197 -4.56 -5.63 11.49
N ASP A 198 -3.42 -5.63 10.80
CA ASP A 198 -2.75 -6.83 10.30
C ASP A 198 -1.26 -6.81 10.68
N GLU A 199 -0.53 -7.86 10.33
CA GLU A 199 0.90 -7.96 10.60
C GLU A 199 1.71 -6.85 9.90
N ASN A 200 1.20 -6.25 8.82
CA ASN A 200 1.87 -5.17 8.10
C ASN A 200 1.83 -3.88 8.90
N VAL A 201 0.66 -3.54 9.45
CA VAL A 201 0.47 -2.40 10.35
C VAL A 201 1.33 -2.58 11.60
N LEU A 202 1.31 -3.76 12.22
CA LEU A 202 2.10 -4.05 13.43
C LEU A 202 3.61 -3.98 13.18
N SER A 203 4.07 -4.55 12.07
CA SER A 203 5.48 -4.45 11.65
C SER A 203 5.88 -2.99 11.39
N THR A 204 5.04 -2.23 10.68
CA THR A 204 5.30 -0.82 10.35
C THR A 204 5.34 0.06 11.60
N ALA A 205 4.37 -0.07 12.51
CA ALA A 205 4.35 0.64 13.78
C ALA A 205 5.60 0.33 14.62
N SER A 206 6.02 -0.95 14.65
CA SER A 206 7.23 -1.38 15.34
C SER A 206 8.50 -0.77 14.73
N VAL A 207 8.60 -0.68 13.40
CA VAL A 207 9.74 -0.02 12.74
C VAL A 207 9.80 1.46 13.12
N ILE A 208 8.69 2.18 13.04
CA ILE A 208 8.63 3.62 13.37
C ILE A 208 9.01 3.84 14.84
N ALA A 209 8.42 3.06 15.77
CA ALA A 209 8.74 3.14 17.19
C ALA A 209 10.22 2.85 17.48
N GLY A 210 10.80 1.84 16.82
CA GLY A 210 12.21 1.52 16.95
C GLY A 210 13.14 2.61 16.42
N GLU A 211 12.79 3.26 15.29
CA GLU A 211 13.54 4.40 14.76
C GLU A 211 13.42 5.64 15.67
N ASN A 212 12.26 5.86 16.27
CA ASN A 212 12.06 6.92 17.27
C ASN A 212 12.92 6.67 18.51
N ALA A 213 12.87 5.46 19.08
CA ALA A 213 13.65 5.07 20.23
C ALA A 213 15.17 5.21 19.96
N LEU A 214 15.62 4.81 18.76
CA LEU A 214 17.00 4.98 18.33
C LEU A 214 17.42 6.45 18.24
N SER A 215 16.53 7.32 17.76
CA SER A 215 16.76 8.77 17.68
C SER A 215 16.83 9.42 19.06
N LEU A 216 16.12 8.86 20.05
CA LEU A 216 16.15 9.26 21.45
C LEU A 216 17.30 8.62 22.26
N GLY A 217 18.16 7.81 21.64
CA GLY A 217 19.26 7.11 22.33
C GLY A 217 18.81 5.94 23.23
N ARG A 218 17.56 5.48 23.11
CA ARG A 218 16.98 4.38 23.88
C ARG A 218 17.22 3.05 23.17
N TYR A 219 18.46 2.59 23.20
CA TYR A 219 18.92 1.44 22.40
C TYR A 219 18.21 0.13 22.74
N ASP A 220 17.94 -0.14 24.02
CA ASP A 220 17.26 -1.37 24.44
C ASP A 220 15.81 -1.42 23.95
N GLU A 221 15.10 -0.28 24.04
CA GLU A 221 13.74 -0.12 23.51
C GLU A 221 13.73 -0.27 21.99
N ALA A 222 14.70 0.34 21.29
CA ALA A 222 14.83 0.22 19.85
C ALA A 222 15.11 -1.24 19.41
N GLN A 223 15.94 -1.98 20.17
CA GLN A 223 16.21 -3.40 19.91
C GLN A 223 14.97 -4.27 20.10
N LEU A 224 14.15 -4.00 21.11
CA LEU A 224 12.87 -4.68 21.33
C LEU A 224 11.95 -4.47 20.12
N PHE A 225 11.76 -3.23 19.69
CA PHE A 225 10.91 -2.91 18.53
C PHE A 225 11.45 -3.50 17.22
N ALA A 226 12.77 -3.53 17.04
CA ALA A 226 13.39 -4.17 15.87
C ALA A 226 13.15 -5.69 15.85
N ASN A 227 13.01 -6.34 17.01
CA ASN A 227 12.66 -7.75 17.11
C ASN A 227 11.18 -8.00 16.80
N LEU A 228 10.28 -7.17 17.36
CA LEU A 228 8.85 -7.23 17.06
C LEU A 228 8.57 -7.00 15.57
N ALA A 229 9.19 -5.98 14.98
CA ALA A 229 9.06 -5.68 13.55
C ALA A 229 9.43 -6.89 12.67
N MET A 230 10.52 -7.59 13.01
CA MET A 230 10.97 -8.79 12.30
C MET A 230 10.02 -9.96 12.48
N GLN A 231 9.49 -10.16 13.69
CA GLN A 231 8.51 -11.21 13.97
C GLN A 231 7.26 -11.03 13.09
N TYR A 232 6.64 -9.86 13.10
CA TYR A 232 5.47 -9.57 12.27
C TYR A 232 5.79 -9.63 10.76
N ALA A 233 7.00 -9.23 10.35
CA ALA A 233 7.43 -9.37 8.96
C ALA A 233 7.56 -10.84 8.51
N LEU A 234 7.97 -11.75 9.41
CA LEU A 234 8.03 -13.19 9.15
C LEU A 234 6.64 -13.82 9.06
N GLU A 235 5.73 -13.42 9.95
CA GLU A 235 4.34 -13.90 9.96
C GLU A 235 3.58 -13.46 8.70
N SER A 236 3.79 -12.22 8.23
CA SER A 236 3.19 -11.69 6.98
C SER A 236 3.77 -12.30 5.70
N ARG A 237 4.94 -12.95 5.75
CA ARG A 237 5.72 -13.44 4.60
C ARG A 237 6.01 -12.36 3.54
N GLN A 238 6.11 -11.09 3.96
CA GLN A 238 6.39 -9.97 3.05
C GLN A 238 7.86 -9.55 3.11
N SER A 239 8.58 -9.76 2.00
CA SER A 239 10.00 -9.42 1.87
C SER A 239 10.30 -7.93 2.11
N ALA A 240 9.39 -7.03 1.70
CA ALA A 240 9.54 -5.60 1.89
C ALA A 240 9.59 -5.19 3.38
N LEU A 241 8.76 -5.82 4.22
CA LEU A 241 8.75 -5.57 5.67
C LEU A 241 10.00 -6.14 6.34
N MET A 242 10.45 -7.32 5.91
CA MET A 242 11.70 -7.92 6.39
C MET A 242 12.89 -7.00 6.13
N ASN A 243 12.95 -6.39 4.94
CA ASN A 243 14.02 -5.46 4.57
C ASN A 243 14.02 -4.22 5.47
N ARG A 244 12.85 -3.66 5.81
CA ARG A 244 12.74 -2.51 6.73
C ARG A 244 13.17 -2.88 8.15
N ALA A 245 12.70 -4.01 8.68
CA ALA A 245 13.09 -4.49 10.00
C ALA A 245 14.60 -4.80 10.08
N ALA A 246 15.17 -5.40 9.03
CA ALA A 246 16.60 -5.67 8.93
C ALA A 246 17.44 -4.38 8.86
N ALA A 247 16.97 -3.36 8.14
CA ALA A 247 17.63 -2.05 8.08
C ALA A 247 17.68 -1.39 9.46
N LEU A 248 16.61 -1.45 10.25
CA LEU A 248 16.60 -0.94 11.63
C LEU A 248 17.61 -1.67 12.51
N ARG A 249 17.66 -3.02 12.46
CA ARG A 249 18.66 -3.81 13.20
C ARG A 249 20.09 -3.45 12.82
N ARG A 250 20.35 -3.21 11.53
CA ARG A 250 21.66 -2.76 11.05
C ARG A 250 22.04 -1.41 11.63
N LYS A 251 21.15 -0.42 11.59
CA LYS A 251 21.37 0.92 12.19
C LYS A 251 21.70 0.81 13.69
N LEU A 252 21.02 -0.09 14.40
CA LEU A 252 21.27 -0.35 15.82
C LEU A 252 22.68 -0.89 16.08
N TYR A 253 23.12 -1.87 15.28
CA TYR A 253 24.45 -2.44 15.40
C TYR A 253 25.55 -1.39 15.14
N GLU A 254 25.40 -0.60 14.09
CA GLU A 254 26.34 0.47 13.72
C GLU A 254 26.46 1.53 14.84
N ARG A 255 25.35 1.93 15.47
CA ARG A 255 25.38 2.87 16.60
C ARG A 255 25.84 2.23 17.92
N GLY A 256 25.59 0.94 18.12
CA GLY A 256 26.04 0.19 19.30
C GLY A 256 27.56 0.00 19.35
N GLN A 257 28.21 -0.09 18.19
CA GLN A 257 29.67 -0.13 18.06
C GLN A 257 30.35 1.24 18.21
N ALA A 258 29.60 2.33 18.04
CA ALA A 258 30.11 3.70 18.14
C ALA A 258 30.16 4.24 19.59
N ARG A 259 30.14 3.37 20.61
CA ARG A 259 30.33 3.80 22.01
C ARG A 259 31.82 4.14 22.24
N PRO A 260 32.19 5.37 22.64
CA PRO A 260 33.55 5.69 23.09
C PRO A 260 33.87 4.98 24.43
#